data_AF-A0A7W0TIJ9-F1
#
_entry.id   AF-A0A7W0TIJ9-F1
#
_cell.length_a   1.000
_cell.length_b   1.000
_cell.length_c   1.000
_cell.angle_alpha   90.00
_cell.angle_beta   90.00
_cell.angle_gamma   90.00
#
_symmetry.space_group_name_H-M   'P 1'
#
loop_
_entity.id
_entity.type
_entity.pdbx_description
1 polymer ?
#
loop_
_entity_poly.entity_id
_entity_poly.type
_entity_poly.pdbx_seq_one_letter_code
_entity_poly.pdbx_strand_id
1 'polypeptide(L)'
;MIDGGPGGFDPTPGGPGRGLPGACLSYRIERARISGPRLTGPAGQQNRFVRVPVRIAVRGASVCDAELRLYGPRGRIYAKGRAVRLKGRQVVLLSRLLTFRPGNYRLRVTGVSAQGRRESVPSRVRGRLG
;
A
#
# COMPACT_ATOMS: atom_id res chain seq x y z
N MET A 1 47.59 1.21 -19.86
CA MET A 1 46.78 1.95 -18.88
C MET A 1 45.32 1.85 -19.32
N ILE A 2 44.54 0.99 -18.65
CA ILE A 2 43.15 1.20 -18.15
C ILE A 2 42.53 2.58 -18.46
N ASP A 3 41.25 2.78 -18.78
CA ASP A 3 39.98 2.02 -18.92
C ASP A 3 39.03 3.05 -19.61
N GLY A 4 38.07 2.76 -20.49
CA GLY A 4 36.90 1.91 -20.23
C GLY A 4 35.63 2.74 -19.93
N GLY A 5 34.99 3.34 -20.94
CA GLY A 5 33.52 3.51 -21.01
C GLY A 5 32.79 4.59 -20.16
N PRO A 6 31.56 4.96 -20.56
CA PRO A 6 30.83 6.14 -20.06
C PRO A 6 30.27 5.93 -18.66
N GLY A 7 30.32 7.01 -17.86
CA GLY A 7 29.85 7.06 -16.48
C GLY A 7 28.45 6.48 -16.30
N GLY A 8 28.40 5.33 -15.64
CA GLY A 8 27.17 4.66 -15.23
C GLY A 8 26.40 5.51 -14.24
N PHE A 9 25.15 5.84 -14.58
CA PHE A 9 24.13 6.14 -13.59
C PHE A 9 23.79 4.83 -12.87
N ASP A 10 24.48 4.57 -11.77
CA ASP A 10 24.15 3.49 -10.84
C ASP A 10 23.31 4.10 -9.69
N PRO A 11 21.97 3.96 -9.68
CA PRO A 11 21.20 4.30 -8.51
C PRO A 11 21.30 3.14 -7.53
N THR A 12 22.38 3.07 -6.76
CA THR A 12 22.48 2.18 -5.60
C THR A 12 21.35 2.55 -4.61
N PRO A 13 20.37 1.66 -4.35
CA PRO A 13 19.27 2.00 -3.46
C PRO A 13 19.65 1.70 -2.01
N GLY A 14 20.55 2.47 -1.41
CA GLY A 14 20.99 2.19 -0.04
C GLY A 14 21.96 3.19 0.57
N GLY A 15 21.48 4.40 0.86
CA GLY A 15 22.18 5.35 1.74
C GLY A 15 21.24 5.86 2.84
N PRO A 16 21.73 6.20 4.04
CA PRO A 16 20.93 6.58 5.22
C PRO A 16 20.34 8.01 5.14
N GLY A 17 19.95 8.43 3.94
CA GLY A 17 19.41 9.75 3.63
C GLY A 17 18.23 9.67 2.67
N ARG A 18 17.41 8.61 2.73
CA ARG A 18 16.17 8.51 1.92
C ARG A 18 15.11 9.47 2.45
N GLY A 19 15.31 10.75 2.19
CA GLY A 19 14.27 11.76 2.26
C GLY A 19 13.05 11.25 1.49
N LEU A 20 11.88 11.39 2.11
CA LEU A 20 10.62 11.13 1.42
C LEU A 20 10.60 11.94 0.12
N PRO A 21 10.00 11.44 -0.98
CA PRO A 21 9.93 12.20 -2.23
C PRO A 21 9.42 13.62 -1.93
N GLY A 22 9.98 14.67 -2.54
CA GLY A 22 9.69 16.07 -2.15
C GLY A 22 8.20 16.42 -2.07
N ALA A 23 7.36 15.72 -2.83
CA ALA A 23 5.90 15.75 -2.75
C ALA A 23 5.28 15.13 -1.48
N CYS A 24 6.07 14.77 -0.46
CA CYS A 24 5.66 14.17 0.81
C CYS A 24 6.03 15.02 2.03
N LEU A 25 6.89 16.03 1.84
CA LEU A 25 7.40 16.91 2.91
C LEU A 25 6.32 17.84 3.49
N SER A 26 5.17 17.98 2.82
CA SER A 26 4.12 18.95 3.19
C SER A 26 2.73 18.31 3.38
N TYR A 27 2.60 16.98 3.29
CA TYR A 27 1.27 16.35 3.24
C TYR A 27 0.82 15.81 4.60
N ARG A 28 -0.27 16.40 5.09
CA ARG A 28 -0.97 15.98 6.31
C ARG A 28 -1.74 14.68 6.06
N ILE A 29 -1.12 13.56 6.41
CA ILE A 29 -1.72 12.21 6.28
C ILE A 29 -3.08 12.11 6.98
N GLU A 30 -3.31 12.86 8.07
CA GLU A 30 -4.61 12.91 8.76
C GLU A 30 -5.79 13.30 7.86
N ARG A 31 -5.55 14.03 6.76
CA ARG A 31 -6.57 14.43 5.78
C ARG A 31 -6.78 13.39 4.70
N ALA A 32 -5.88 12.41 4.58
CA ALA A 32 -5.99 11.35 3.60
C ALA A 32 -7.10 10.36 3.99
N ARG A 33 -8.06 10.15 3.11
CA ARG A 33 -9.11 9.14 3.28
C ARG A 33 -9.03 8.12 2.17
N ILE A 34 -8.96 6.84 2.55
CA ILE A 34 -8.90 5.74 1.59
C ILE A 34 -10.26 5.04 1.53
N SER A 35 -10.87 5.02 0.36
CA SER A 35 -12.06 4.23 0.03
C SER A 35 -11.77 3.29 -1.13
N GLY A 36 -12.64 2.32 -1.39
CA GLY A 36 -12.40 1.27 -2.39
C GLY A 36 -13.63 0.37 -2.50
N PRO A 37 -13.80 -0.36 -3.60
CA PRO A 37 -14.92 -1.28 -3.76
C PRO A 37 -14.86 -2.35 -2.68
N ARG A 38 -16.02 -2.86 -2.30
CA ARG A 38 -16.10 -4.01 -1.41
C ARG A 38 -15.34 -5.15 -2.08
N LEU A 39 -14.41 -5.79 -1.36
CA LEU A 39 -13.89 -7.10 -1.79
C LEU A 39 -15.09 -8.03 -1.76
N THR A 40 -15.61 -8.38 -2.93
CA THR A 40 -16.79 -9.22 -3.12
C THR A 40 -16.42 -10.35 -4.05
N GLY A 41 -16.88 -11.56 -3.73
CA GLY A 41 -16.65 -12.76 -4.52
C GLY A 41 -16.40 -13.98 -3.63
N PRO A 42 -16.45 -15.18 -4.20
CA PRO A 42 -16.15 -16.40 -3.46
C PRO A 42 -14.68 -16.40 -3.03
N ALA A 43 -14.41 -16.74 -1.77
CA ALA A 43 -13.07 -16.71 -1.19
C ALA A 43 -12.07 -17.55 -2.02
N GLY A 44 -12.53 -18.66 -2.62
CA GLY A 44 -11.75 -19.53 -3.50
C GLY A 44 -11.23 -18.88 -4.78
N GLN A 45 -11.92 -17.87 -5.33
CA GLN A 45 -11.50 -17.22 -6.57
C GLN A 45 -10.29 -16.30 -6.34
N GLN A 46 -10.27 -15.57 -5.21
CA GLN A 46 -9.12 -14.76 -4.80
C GLN A 46 -7.91 -15.62 -4.44
N ASN A 47 -8.11 -16.91 -4.14
CA ASN A 47 -7.03 -17.84 -3.84
C ASN A 47 -6.23 -18.31 -5.05
N ARG A 48 -6.73 -18.09 -6.27
CA ARG A 48 -5.98 -18.41 -7.49
C ARG A 48 -4.88 -17.39 -7.78
N PHE A 49 -4.99 -16.19 -7.22
CA PHE A 49 -4.04 -15.11 -7.48
C PHE A 49 -3.04 -14.98 -6.34
N VAL A 50 -1.75 -14.90 -6.69
CA VAL A 50 -0.68 -14.56 -5.74
C VAL A 50 -0.72 -13.08 -5.38
N ARG A 51 -1.24 -12.24 -6.29
CA ARG A 51 -1.42 -10.80 -6.11
C ARG A 51 -2.91 -10.45 -6.14
N VAL A 52 -3.38 -9.78 -5.11
CA VAL A 52 -4.76 -9.37 -4.92
C VAL A 52 -4.89 -7.90 -5.34
N PRO A 53 -5.58 -7.60 -6.45
CA PRO A 53 -5.80 -6.22 -6.84
C PRO A 53 -6.84 -5.57 -5.92
N VAL A 54 -6.44 -4.48 -5.27
CA VAL A 54 -7.32 -3.66 -4.44
C VAL A 54 -7.40 -2.28 -5.07
N ARG A 55 -8.59 -1.93 -5.57
CA ARG A 55 -8.85 -0.57 -6.05
C ARG A 55 -9.02 0.33 -4.84
N ILE A 56 -8.31 1.44 -4.81
CA ILE A 56 -8.43 2.43 -3.75
C ILE A 56 -8.61 3.82 -4.35
N ALA A 57 -9.23 4.69 -3.59
CA ALA A 57 -9.37 6.11 -3.85
C ALA A 57 -8.87 6.87 -2.63
N VAL A 58 -7.78 7.63 -2.80
CA VAL A 58 -7.20 8.51 -1.79
C VAL A 58 -7.69 9.93 -2.03
N ARG A 59 -8.39 10.50 -1.05
CA ARG A 59 -8.88 11.88 -1.07
C ARG A 59 -8.16 12.73 -0.03
N GLY A 60 -8.11 14.04 -0.25
CA GLY A 60 -7.55 15.03 0.69
C GLY A 60 -6.05 15.23 0.57
N ALA A 61 -5.25 14.17 0.77
CA ALA A 61 -3.80 14.25 0.74
C ALA A 61 -3.17 12.98 0.12
N SER A 62 -1.96 13.12 -0.41
CA SER A 62 -1.13 11.97 -0.82
C SER A 62 -0.70 11.18 0.43
N VAL A 63 -0.54 9.86 0.31
CA VAL A 63 0.09 9.03 1.35
C VAL A 63 1.42 8.51 0.80
N CYS A 64 2.52 8.74 1.52
CA CYS A 64 3.85 8.34 1.09
C CYS A 64 4.38 7.18 1.91
N ASP A 65 5.26 6.39 1.29
CA ASP A 65 5.76 5.13 1.85
C ASP A 65 4.65 4.28 2.48
N ALA A 66 3.57 4.12 1.72
CA ALA A 66 2.36 3.52 2.21
C ALA A 66 2.51 2.01 2.33
N GLU A 67 2.24 1.47 3.50
CA GLU A 67 2.11 0.05 3.74
C GLU A 67 0.62 -0.30 3.89
N LEU A 68 0.17 -1.27 3.11
CA LEU A 68 -1.21 -1.71 3.06
C LEU A 68 -1.28 -3.13 3.60
N ARG A 69 -2.15 -3.36 4.58
CA ARG A 69 -2.39 -4.67 5.18
C ARG A 69 -3.87 -4.99 5.12
N LEU A 70 -4.19 -6.13 4.53
CA LEU A 70 -5.54 -6.64 4.45
C LEU A 70 -5.78 -7.63 5.59
N TYR A 71 -6.57 -7.19 6.57
CA TYR A 71 -6.98 -7.99 7.71
C TYR A 71 -8.26 -8.73 7.38
N GLY A 72 -8.32 -10.02 7.69
CA GLY A 72 -9.49 -10.87 7.52
C GLY A 72 -10.13 -11.27 8.84
N PRO A 73 -10.96 -12.33 8.83
CA PRO A 73 -11.57 -12.89 10.02
C PRO A 73 -10.53 -13.21 11.09
N ARG A 74 -10.91 -13.03 12.37
CA ARG A 74 -10.04 -13.23 13.54
C ARG A 74 -8.80 -12.31 13.58
N GLY A 75 -8.82 -11.20 12.82
CA GLY A 75 -7.76 -10.19 12.86
C GLY A 75 -6.43 -10.62 12.23
N ARG A 76 -6.41 -11.69 11.43
CA ARG A 76 -5.19 -12.15 10.75
C ARG A 76 -4.91 -11.34 9.49
N ILE A 77 -3.64 -11.21 9.10
CA ILE A 77 -3.23 -10.53 7.87
C ILE A 77 -3.23 -11.54 6.72
N TYR A 78 -4.09 -11.32 5.72
CA TYR A 78 -4.24 -12.21 4.57
C TYR A 78 -3.47 -11.74 3.35
N ALA A 79 -3.24 -10.44 3.21
CA ALA A 79 -2.41 -9.88 2.15
C ALA A 79 -1.71 -8.60 2.63
N LYS A 80 -0.55 -8.29 2.04
CA LYS A 80 0.18 -7.04 2.30
C LYS A 80 0.74 -6.47 1.02
N GLY A 81 0.95 -5.16 0.99
CA GLY A 81 1.58 -4.47 -0.13
C GLY A 81 2.22 -3.18 0.33
N ARG A 82 3.13 -2.65 -0.49
CA ARG A 82 3.76 -1.35 -0.28
C ARG A 82 3.61 -0.51 -1.53
N ALA A 83 3.41 0.78 -1.37
CA ALA A 83 3.39 1.73 -2.45
C ALA A 83 4.21 2.95 -2.05
N VAL A 84 5.11 3.38 -2.95
CA VAL A 84 5.92 4.58 -2.72
C VAL A 84 5.03 5.81 -2.49
N ARG A 85 3.91 5.87 -3.22
CA ARG A 85 2.91 6.93 -3.11
C ARG A 85 1.51 6.39 -3.42
N LEU A 86 0.52 6.83 -2.65
CA LEU A 86 -0.90 6.68 -2.95
C LEU A 86 -1.53 8.06 -3.17
N LYS A 87 -2.23 8.25 -4.30
CA LYS A 87 -2.95 9.48 -4.63
C LYS A 87 -4.10 9.18 -5.59
N GLY A 88 -5.23 9.86 -5.42
CA GLY A 88 -6.36 9.74 -6.34
C GLY A 88 -6.89 8.30 -6.40
N ARG A 89 -7.43 7.90 -7.56
CA ARG A 89 -7.90 6.53 -7.80
C ARG A 89 -6.77 5.69 -8.39
N GLN A 90 -6.46 4.56 -7.77
CA GLN A 90 -5.45 3.62 -8.27
C GLN A 90 -5.74 2.18 -7.84
N VAL A 91 -5.14 1.23 -8.53
CA VAL A 91 -5.14 -0.18 -8.13
C VAL A 91 -3.81 -0.49 -7.47
N VAL A 92 -3.86 -1.08 -6.27
CA VAL A 92 -2.68 -1.56 -5.57
C VAL A 92 -2.72 -3.08 -5.54
N LEU A 93 -1.61 -3.71 -5.89
CA LEU A 93 -1.47 -5.16 -5.84
C LEU A 93 -0.94 -5.55 -4.46
N LEU A 94 -1.70 -6.35 -3.72
CA LEU A 94 -1.27 -6.90 -2.43
C LEU A 94 -0.79 -8.34 -2.63
N SER A 95 0.39 -8.68 -2.13
CA SER A 95 0.85 -10.06 -2.07
C SER A 95 0.04 -10.83 -1.05
N ARG A 96 -0.57 -11.94 -1.49
CA ARG A 96 -1.31 -12.84 -0.61
C ARG A 96 -0.34 -13.59 0.31
N LEU A 97 -0.67 -13.62 1.59
CA LEU A 97 0.07 -14.35 2.63
C LEU A 97 -0.68 -15.59 3.09
N LEU A 98 -2.00 -15.52 3.13
CA LEU A 98 -2.87 -16.62 3.56
C LEU A 98 -3.99 -16.83 2.56
N THR A 99 -4.45 -18.07 2.47
CA THR A 99 -5.66 -18.45 1.72
C THR A 99 -6.87 -17.75 2.31
N PHE A 100 -7.53 -16.90 1.53
CA PHE A 100 -8.78 -16.22 1.88
C PHE A 100 -9.85 -17.20 2.31
N ARG A 101 -10.54 -16.84 3.38
CA ARG A 101 -11.70 -17.54 3.95
C ARG A 101 -12.96 -16.68 3.86
N PRO A 102 -14.15 -17.28 3.89
CA PRO A 102 -15.39 -16.52 4.01
C PRO A 102 -15.38 -15.61 5.25
N GLY A 103 -15.93 -14.40 5.12
CA GLY A 103 -16.06 -13.44 6.21
C GLY A 103 -15.65 -12.01 5.85
N ASN A 104 -15.50 -11.19 6.89
CA ASN A 104 -15.23 -9.75 6.76
C ASN A 104 -13.74 -9.45 6.67
N TYR A 105 -13.41 -8.53 5.78
CA TYR A 105 -12.07 -8.03 5.53
C TYR A 105 -12.02 -6.51 5.66
N ARG A 106 -10.90 -6.00 6.16
CA ARG A 106 -10.62 -4.58 6.32
C ARG A 106 -9.21 -4.26 5.87
N LEU A 107 -9.07 -3.24 5.03
CA LEU A 107 -7.76 -2.71 4.68
C LEU A 107 -7.33 -1.69 5.73
N ARG A 108 -6.15 -1.90 6.32
CA ARG A 108 -5.44 -0.85 7.06
C ARG A 108 -4.31 -0.32 6.19
N VAL A 109 -4.14 0.99 6.22
CA VAL A 109 -3.04 1.65 5.52
C VAL A 109 -2.30 2.49 6.54
N THR A 110 -0.99 2.39 6.51
CA THR A 110 -0.07 3.25 7.25
C THR A 110 0.81 3.96 6.25
N GLY A 111 1.12 5.23 6.49
CA GLY A 111 2.08 5.99 5.68
C GLY A 111 2.99 6.81 6.56
N VAL A 112 3.96 7.48 5.96
CA VAL A 112 4.89 8.35 6.67
C VAL A 112 4.41 9.80 6.59
N SER A 113 4.20 10.43 7.75
CA SER A 113 3.75 11.83 7.85
C SER A 113 4.88 12.80 7.51
N ALA A 114 4.55 14.10 7.41
CA ALA A 114 5.52 15.16 7.15
C ALA A 114 6.64 15.21 8.22
N GLN A 115 6.36 14.75 9.43
CA GLN A 115 7.31 14.64 10.54
C GLN A 115 8.12 13.34 10.52
N GLY A 116 8.02 12.53 9.47
CA GLY A 116 8.74 11.26 9.34
C GLY A 116 8.17 10.12 10.17
N ARG A 117 7.01 10.29 10.82
CA ARG A 117 6.40 9.26 11.68
C ARG A 117 5.49 8.33 10.88
N ARG A 118 5.48 7.04 11.21
CA ARG A 118 4.51 6.09 10.64
C ARG A 118 3.16 6.25 11.33
N GLU A 119 2.16 6.63 10.56
CA GLU A 119 0.82 6.91 11.06
C GLU A 119 -0.24 6.12 10.29
N SER A 120 -1.32 5.75 10.99
CA SER A 120 -2.43 5.06 10.35
C SER A 120 -3.29 6.07 9.58
N VAL A 121 -3.51 5.75 8.31
CA VAL A 121 -4.41 6.53 7.46
C VAL A 121 -5.85 6.06 7.68
N PRO A 122 -6.81 6.97 7.92
CA PRO A 122 -8.22 6.62 7.96
C PRO A 122 -8.67 5.88 6.68
N SER A 123 -8.93 4.57 6.83
CA SER A 123 -9.37 3.68 5.75
C SER A 123 -10.80 3.21 6.00
N ARG A 124 -11.66 3.42 5.00
CA ARG A 124 -13.04 2.92 4.94
C ARG A 124 -13.18 1.68 4.04
N VAL A 125 -12.08 1.17 3.47
CA VAL A 125 -12.10 -0.01 2.61
C VAL A 125 -12.42 -1.24 3.47
N ARG A 126 -13.58 -1.83 3.17
CA ARG A 126 -14.10 -3.05 3.81
C ARG A 126 -14.66 -3.95 2.72
N GLY A 127 -14.59 -5.26 2.91
CA GLY A 127 -15.19 -6.23 2.01
C GLY A 127 -15.66 -7.47 2.74
N ARG A 128 -16.50 -8.26 2.10
CA ARG A 128 -16.97 -9.55 2.60
C ARG A 128 -16.79 -10.57 1.48
N LEU A 129 -16.01 -11.61 1.77
CA LEU A 129 -15.87 -12.75 0.87
C LEU A 129 -16.87 -13.83 1.29
N GLY A 130 -17.51 -14.43 0.30
CA GLY A 130 -18.48 -15.52 0.43
C GLY A 130 -17.82 -16.89 0.36
#